data_AF-A0A944IZP8-F1
#
_entry.id   AF-A0A944IZP8-F1
#
_cell.length_a   1.000
_cell.length_b   1.000
_cell.length_c   1.000
_cell.angle_alpha   90.00
_cell.angle_beta   90.00
_cell.angle_gamma   90.00
#
_symmetry.space_group_name_H-M   'P 1'
#
loop_
_entity.id
_entity.type
_entity.pdbx_description
1 polymer ?
#
loop_
_entity_poly.entity_id
_entity_poly.type
_entity_poly.pdbx_seq_one_letter_code
_entity_poly.pdbx_strand_id
1 'polypeptide(L)'
;MQRQSRWKRHGGARRTVLTTAVRAVTATTLAIGALTACSSDEEDLWYATDYGAHEPLAVVGYPSVDSLRIAQEVVWRMADANPGKLAALATPNTLDSAPEKTAENWITAFGKGARGKVTAEFYDEGSKRQTVVLYFHGTGQIKQLLVRGGMGGEEEGWHVYMTEADYAEATAVLPWVPKTPGALGSKSAAAPAG
;
A
#
# COMPACT_ATOMS: atom_id res chain seq x y z
N MET A 1 -56.39 70.51 -57.04
CA MET A 1 -57.75 71.07 -56.79
C MET A 1 -58.60 69.99 -56.12
N GLN A 2 -59.46 70.42 -55.19
CA GLN A 2 -60.39 69.68 -54.32
C GLN A 2 -61.14 68.51 -55.03
N ARG A 3 -61.72 67.49 -54.37
CA ARG A 3 -62.70 67.57 -53.26
C ARG A 3 -63.05 66.12 -52.79
N GLN A 4 -63.09 65.94 -51.46
CA GLN A 4 -64.13 65.31 -50.60
C GLN A 4 -64.99 64.13 -51.13
N SER A 5 -65.48 63.14 -50.36
CA SER A 5 -65.54 62.77 -48.94
C SER A 5 -66.40 61.50 -48.86
N ARG A 6 -66.20 60.60 -47.86
CA ARG A 6 -67.30 59.78 -47.29
C ARG A 6 -66.90 59.12 -45.97
N TRP A 7 -67.92 58.87 -45.16
CA TRP A 7 -67.94 58.75 -43.71
C TRP A 7 -67.95 57.30 -43.17
N LYS A 8 -67.53 57.19 -41.89
CA LYS A 8 -68.09 56.39 -40.75
C LYS A 8 -67.55 54.98 -40.39
N ARG A 9 -66.93 54.98 -39.19
CA ARG A 9 -67.20 54.22 -37.93
C ARG A 9 -66.79 52.73 -37.76
N HIS A 10 -65.80 52.56 -36.87
CA HIS A 10 -65.76 51.85 -35.57
C HIS A 10 -66.25 50.41 -35.35
N GLY A 11 -65.41 49.67 -34.60
CA GLY A 11 -65.73 48.58 -33.67
C GLY A 11 -64.71 47.44 -33.79
N GLY A 12 -64.04 46.88 -32.77
CA GLY A 12 -64.20 46.93 -31.32
C GLY A 12 -64.04 45.51 -30.73
N ALA A 13 -62.83 45.21 -30.21
CA ALA A 13 -62.44 44.24 -29.16
C ALA A 13 -63.06 42.81 -29.05
N ARG A 14 -62.21 41.79 -28.79
CA ARG A 14 -62.13 41.04 -27.50
C ARG A 14 -61.13 39.86 -27.54
N ARG A 15 -60.76 39.40 -26.34
CA ARG A 15 -59.55 38.68 -25.89
C ARG A 15 -59.69 37.14 -25.80
N THR A 16 -58.55 36.49 -25.54
CA THR A 16 -58.31 35.20 -24.83
C THR A 16 -58.54 33.95 -25.70
N VAL A 17 -57.67 32.92 -25.75
CA VAL A 17 -57.06 32.11 -24.67
C VAL A 17 -55.73 31.50 -25.13
N LEU A 18 -54.68 31.61 -24.32
CA LEU A 18 -53.44 30.83 -24.42
C LEU A 18 -53.65 29.50 -23.68
N THR A 19 -53.59 28.39 -24.40
CA THR A 19 -53.48 27.05 -23.84
C THR A 19 -52.29 26.37 -24.50
N THR A 20 -51.15 26.37 -23.81
CA THR A 20 -49.99 25.57 -24.21
C THR A 20 -49.66 24.64 -23.05
N ALA A 21 -50.09 23.39 -23.19
CA ALA A 21 -49.64 22.29 -22.36
C ALA A 21 -49.16 21.18 -23.30
N VAL A 22 -47.84 21.04 -23.44
CA VAL A 22 -47.22 19.77 -23.82
C VAL A 22 -46.10 19.53 -22.83
N ARG A 23 -46.38 18.58 -21.93
CA ARG A 23 -45.42 17.89 -21.07
C ARG A 23 -44.52 17.01 -21.93
N ALA A 24 -43.22 17.11 -21.71
CA ALA A 24 -42.29 16.00 -21.49
C ALA A 24 -40.87 16.56 -21.54
N VAL A 25 -40.00 16.10 -20.63
CA VAL A 25 -38.63 15.63 -20.91
C VAL A 25 -37.94 15.35 -19.57
N THR A 26 -37.77 14.04 -19.32
CA THR A 26 -36.74 13.32 -18.55
C THR A 26 -36.36 13.79 -17.14
N ALA A 27 -36.83 13.02 -16.15
CA ALA A 27 -36.17 12.89 -14.86
C ALA A 27 -34.92 12.00 -15.02
N THR A 28 -33.74 12.58 -14.89
CA THR A 28 -32.47 11.84 -14.83
C THR A 28 -32.36 11.24 -13.42
N THR A 29 -32.69 9.97 -13.26
CA THR A 29 -32.32 9.20 -12.07
C THR A 29 -30.82 9.01 -12.07
N LEU A 30 -30.11 9.82 -11.29
CA LEU A 30 -28.75 9.50 -10.83
C LEU A 30 -28.84 8.26 -9.94
N ALA A 31 -28.72 7.09 -10.55
CA ALA A 31 -28.43 5.86 -9.83
C ALA A 31 -26.99 6.00 -9.30
N ILE A 32 -26.85 6.49 -8.07
CA ILE A 32 -25.63 6.33 -7.29
C ILE A 32 -25.57 4.84 -6.96
N GLY A 33 -25.00 4.07 -7.88
CA GLY A 33 -24.62 2.69 -7.62
C GLY A 33 -23.59 2.71 -6.50
N ALA A 34 -23.96 2.16 -5.35
CA ALA A 34 -23.02 1.83 -4.30
C ALA A 34 -22.04 0.81 -4.89
N LEU A 35 -20.87 1.29 -5.32
CA LEU A 35 -19.72 0.44 -5.58
C LEU A 35 -19.28 -0.10 -4.22
N THR A 36 -19.71 -1.32 -3.92
CA THR A 36 -19.02 -2.15 -2.95
C THR A 36 -17.59 -2.30 -3.47
N ALA A 37 -16.67 -1.70 -2.74
CA ALA A 37 -15.26 -1.54 -3.07
C ALA A 37 -14.62 -2.87 -3.52
N CYS A 38 -13.95 -2.83 -4.66
CA CYS A 38 -12.94 -3.82 -5.04
C CYS A 38 -11.67 -3.49 -4.24
N SER A 39 -11.62 -3.83 -2.95
CA SER A 39 -10.47 -3.51 -2.10
C SER A 39 -9.17 -4.19 -2.58
N SER A 40 -9.29 -5.34 -3.25
CA SER A 40 -8.16 -6.03 -3.90
C SER A 40 -7.52 -5.20 -5.01
N ASP A 41 -8.34 -4.53 -5.82
CA ASP A 41 -7.85 -3.72 -6.93
C ASP A 41 -7.13 -2.47 -6.41
N GLU A 42 -7.56 -1.94 -5.27
CA GLU A 42 -6.92 -0.78 -4.65
C GLU A 42 -5.55 -1.13 -4.05
N GLU A 43 -5.45 -2.26 -3.33
CA GLU A 43 -4.17 -2.76 -2.80
C GLU A 43 -3.15 -3.09 -3.87
N ASP A 44 -3.58 -3.71 -4.97
CA ASP A 44 -2.70 -4.01 -6.09
C ASP A 44 -2.26 -2.75 -6.82
N LEU A 45 -3.11 -1.72 -6.91
CA LEU A 45 -2.74 -0.41 -7.46
C LEU A 45 -1.72 0.32 -6.59
N TRP A 46 -1.88 0.31 -5.26
CA TRP A 46 -0.89 0.90 -4.35
C TRP A 46 0.44 0.17 -4.43
N TYR A 47 0.42 -1.16 -4.42
CA TYR A 47 1.63 -1.96 -4.55
C TYR A 47 2.34 -1.69 -5.89
N ALA A 48 1.62 -1.65 -7.02
CA ALA A 48 2.21 -1.36 -8.32
C ALA A 48 2.80 0.07 -8.38
N THR A 49 2.13 1.03 -7.74
CA THR A 49 2.63 2.41 -7.63
C THR A 49 3.91 2.47 -6.81
N ASP A 50 3.95 1.82 -5.64
CA ASP A 50 5.13 1.76 -4.80
C ASP A 50 6.28 1.03 -5.51
N TYR A 51 5.99 -0.09 -6.18
CA TYR A 51 6.98 -0.84 -6.94
C TYR A 51 7.65 0.03 -8.02
N GLY A 52 6.89 0.86 -8.73
CA GLY A 52 7.43 1.78 -9.73
C GLY A 52 8.20 2.96 -9.17
N ALA A 53 8.00 3.30 -7.89
CA ALA A 53 8.63 4.42 -7.21
C ALA A 53 9.93 4.06 -6.46
N HIS A 54 10.26 2.77 -6.36
CA HIS A 54 11.37 2.27 -5.55
C HIS A 54 12.38 1.46 -6.36
N GLU A 55 13.61 1.40 -5.85
CA GLU A 55 14.64 0.50 -6.39
C GLU A 55 14.19 -0.97 -6.27
N PRO A 56 14.34 -1.78 -7.34
CA PRO A 56 14.00 -3.19 -7.30
C PRO A 56 14.86 -3.95 -6.28
N LEU A 57 14.20 -4.80 -5.49
CA LEU A 57 14.85 -5.69 -4.53
C LEU A 57 15.54 -6.85 -5.29
N ALA A 58 16.85 -7.01 -5.11
CA ALA A 58 17.54 -8.20 -5.59
C ALA A 58 17.18 -9.39 -4.69
N VAL A 59 16.84 -10.54 -5.29
CA VAL A 59 16.32 -11.69 -4.56
C VAL A 59 17.29 -12.87 -4.62
N VAL A 60 17.55 -13.49 -3.48
CA VAL A 60 18.29 -14.75 -3.36
C VAL A 60 17.44 -15.76 -2.59
N GLY A 61 17.38 -16.99 -3.09
CA GLY A 61 16.63 -18.09 -2.48
C GLY A 61 15.20 -18.22 -2.99
N TYR A 62 14.33 -18.81 -2.17
CA TYR A 62 13.00 -19.27 -2.59
C TYR A 62 11.90 -18.61 -1.75
N PRO A 63 11.57 -17.33 -2.02
CA PRO A 63 10.45 -16.69 -1.34
C PRO A 63 9.11 -17.29 -1.78
N SER A 64 8.10 -17.18 -0.90
CA SER A 64 6.71 -17.20 -1.36
C SER A 64 6.38 -15.84 -1.99
N VAL A 65 5.26 -15.74 -2.71
CA VAL A 65 4.80 -14.47 -3.29
C VAL A 65 4.63 -13.42 -2.19
N ASP A 66 4.02 -13.82 -1.09
CA ASP A 66 3.69 -12.89 0.00
C ASP A 66 4.90 -12.54 0.86
N SER A 67 5.84 -13.48 1.09
CA SER A 67 7.06 -13.16 1.84
C SER A 67 7.94 -12.16 1.09
N LEU A 68 7.97 -12.28 -0.25
CA LEU A 68 8.64 -11.31 -1.11
C LEU A 68 7.97 -9.94 -1.02
N ARG A 69 6.64 -9.90 -1.11
CA ARG A 69 5.86 -8.66 -1.00
C ARG A 69 6.14 -7.93 0.32
N ILE A 70 6.10 -8.64 1.45
CA ILE A 70 6.41 -8.03 2.76
C ILE A 70 7.86 -7.54 2.84
N ALA A 71 8.83 -8.29 2.34
CA ALA A 71 10.22 -7.85 2.34
C ALA A 71 10.42 -6.56 1.52
N GLN A 72 9.74 -6.45 0.38
CA GLN A 72 9.74 -5.25 -0.45
C GLN A 72 9.11 -4.07 0.28
N GLU A 73 7.89 -4.23 0.80
CA GLU A 73 7.18 -3.19 1.52
C GLU A 73 7.97 -2.69 2.73
N VAL A 74 8.61 -3.59 3.50
CA VAL A 74 9.50 -3.19 4.61
C VAL A 74 10.65 -2.28 4.12
N VAL A 75 11.33 -2.67 3.04
CA VAL A 75 12.42 -1.86 2.45
C VAL A 75 11.89 -0.51 1.96
N TRP A 76 10.75 -0.48 1.29
CA TRP A 76 10.13 0.74 0.78
C TRP A 76 9.74 1.69 1.91
N ARG A 77 9.07 1.19 2.97
CA ARG A 77 8.69 2.06 4.10
C ARG A 77 9.90 2.58 4.88
N MET A 78 11.00 1.82 4.93
CA MET A 78 12.28 2.33 5.43
C MET A 78 12.86 3.44 4.54
N ALA A 79 12.79 3.28 3.22
CA ALA A 79 13.27 4.27 2.25
C ALA A 79 12.47 5.59 2.31
N ASP A 80 11.14 5.46 2.42
CA ASP A 80 10.15 6.54 2.59
C ASP A 80 10.27 7.28 3.93
N ALA A 81 10.98 6.70 4.90
CA ALA A 81 11.06 7.19 6.28
C ALA A 81 9.67 7.39 6.93
N ASN A 82 8.76 6.44 6.70
CA ASN A 82 7.40 6.48 7.24
C ASN A 82 7.19 5.41 8.33
N PRO A 83 7.38 5.76 9.62
CA PRO A 83 7.30 4.79 10.71
C PRO A 83 5.90 4.20 10.87
N GLY A 84 4.84 4.97 10.62
CA GLY A 84 3.46 4.48 10.73
C GLY A 84 3.14 3.41 9.68
N LYS A 85 3.52 3.65 8.42
CA LYS A 85 3.33 2.64 7.35
C LYS A 85 4.22 1.40 7.57
N LEU A 86 5.42 1.57 8.12
CA LEU A 86 6.30 0.44 8.43
C LEU A 86 5.74 -0.39 9.61
N ALA A 87 5.29 0.28 10.68
CA ALA A 87 4.69 -0.37 11.84
C ALA A 87 3.37 -1.10 11.50
N ALA A 88 2.62 -0.63 10.50
CA ALA A 88 1.41 -1.30 10.02
C ALA A 88 1.67 -2.70 9.42
N LEU A 89 2.91 -3.03 9.06
CA LEU A 89 3.29 -4.37 8.59
C LEU A 89 3.53 -5.35 9.75
N ALA A 90 3.49 -4.88 10.99
CA ALA A 90 3.78 -5.71 12.15
C ALA A 90 2.76 -6.83 12.35
N THR A 91 3.19 -7.90 12.98
CA THR A 91 2.29 -8.98 13.42
C THR A 91 1.23 -8.42 14.38
N PRO A 92 -0.06 -8.73 14.19
CA PRO A 92 -1.12 -8.32 15.10
C PRO A 92 -0.86 -8.80 16.54
N ASN A 93 -1.36 -8.06 17.52
CA ASN A 93 -1.21 -8.34 18.96
C ASN A 93 0.24 -8.32 19.49
N THR A 94 1.18 -7.68 18.79
CA THR A 94 2.44 -7.24 19.40
C THR A 94 2.17 -6.19 20.48
N LEU A 95 2.99 -6.17 21.55
CA LEU A 95 2.90 -5.19 22.63
C LEU A 95 2.77 -3.76 22.05
N ASP A 96 1.75 -3.02 22.48
CA ASP A 96 1.19 -1.86 21.79
C ASP A 96 2.22 -0.97 21.06
N SER A 97 3.22 -0.42 21.76
CA SER A 97 4.18 0.55 21.19
C SER A 97 5.45 -0.05 20.60
N ALA A 98 5.66 -1.38 20.70
CA ALA A 98 6.87 -2.02 20.21
C ALA A 98 7.04 -1.89 18.68
N PRO A 99 5.98 -2.02 17.84
CA PRO A 99 6.10 -1.84 16.39
C PRO A 99 6.53 -0.44 15.97
N GLU A 100 5.94 0.60 16.54
CA GLU A 100 6.26 1.99 16.20
C GLU A 100 7.71 2.31 16.55
N LYS A 101 8.15 1.93 17.75
CA LYS A 101 9.54 2.16 18.18
C LYS A 101 10.53 1.36 17.34
N THR A 102 10.19 0.11 17.01
CA THR A 102 11.02 -0.72 16.11
C THR A 102 11.12 -0.08 14.72
N ALA A 103 10.00 0.42 14.17
CA ALA A 103 9.97 1.10 12.88
C ALA A 103 10.85 2.35 12.85
N GLU A 104 10.76 3.19 13.88
CA GLU A 104 11.65 4.36 14.04
C GLU A 104 13.13 3.97 14.08
N ASN A 105 13.46 2.93 14.85
CA ASN A 105 14.83 2.43 14.95
C ASN A 105 15.33 1.90 13.59
N TRP A 106 14.50 1.14 12.88
CA TRP A 106 14.85 0.60 11.56
C TRP A 106 15.02 1.70 10.51
N ILE A 107 14.15 2.70 10.48
CA ILE A 107 14.28 3.86 9.59
C ILE A 107 15.56 4.63 9.89
N THR A 108 15.83 4.87 11.18
CA THR A 108 17.03 5.59 11.64
C THR A 108 18.30 4.85 11.23
N ALA A 109 18.33 3.53 11.43
CA ALA A 109 19.50 2.71 11.16
C ALA A 109 19.69 2.45 9.66
N PHE A 110 18.64 2.07 8.95
CA PHE A 110 18.72 1.45 7.62
C PHE A 110 18.10 2.30 6.50
N GLY A 111 17.37 3.37 6.80
CA GLY A 111 16.65 4.16 5.79
C GLY A 111 17.56 4.74 4.69
N LYS A 112 18.80 5.11 5.02
CA LYS A 112 19.79 5.52 4.01
C LYS A 112 20.14 4.38 3.05
N GLY A 113 20.34 3.17 3.58
CA GLY A 113 20.65 1.98 2.79
C GLY A 113 19.47 1.52 1.96
N ALA A 114 18.25 1.63 2.50
CA ALA A 114 17.01 1.21 1.86
C ALA A 114 16.66 2.01 0.60
N ARG A 115 17.13 3.26 0.49
CA ARG A 115 16.98 4.09 -0.72
C ARG A 115 17.87 3.67 -1.89
N GLY A 116 18.79 2.75 -1.66
CA GLY A 116 19.70 2.24 -2.68
C GLY A 116 19.44 0.77 -3.00
N LYS A 117 20.44 0.13 -3.58
CA LYS A 117 20.40 -1.31 -3.86
C LYS A 117 20.31 -2.11 -2.55
N VAL A 118 19.31 -2.98 -2.46
CA VAL A 118 19.13 -3.96 -1.39
C VAL A 118 19.04 -5.37 -1.98
N THR A 119 19.67 -6.33 -1.32
CA THR A 119 19.42 -7.75 -1.57
C THR A 119 18.63 -8.34 -0.42
N ALA A 120 17.52 -9.02 -0.69
CA ALA A 120 16.85 -9.88 0.26
C ALA A 120 17.18 -11.34 -0.03
N GLU A 121 17.71 -12.02 0.97
CA GLU A 121 17.96 -13.46 0.95
C GLU A 121 16.95 -14.18 1.82
N PHE A 122 16.23 -15.10 1.20
CA PHE A 122 15.16 -15.87 1.82
C PHE A 122 15.67 -17.23 2.25
N TYR A 123 15.49 -17.50 3.54
CA TYR A 123 15.93 -18.70 4.21
C TYR A 123 14.74 -19.53 4.68
N ASP A 124 14.88 -20.84 4.50
CA ASP A 124 13.90 -21.86 4.90
C ASP A 124 12.60 -21.79 4.08
N GLU A 125 11.67 -22.72 4.34
CA GLU A 125 10.43 -22.85 3.58
C GLU A 125 9.42 -21.76 3.95
N GLY A 126 9.04 -20.93 2.98
CA GLY A 126 8.09 -19.83 3.15
C GLY A 126 6.60 -20.22 3.17
N SER A 127 6.22 -21.41 3.66
CA SER A 127 4.80 -21.82 3.70
C SER A 127 4.02 -21.23 4.86
N LYS A 128 4.70 -20.87 5.97
CA LYS A 128 4.08 -20.22 7.13
C LYS A 128 4.95 -19.12 7.73
N ARG A 129 6.26 -19.33 7.76
CA ARG A 129 7.24 -18.40 8.33
C ARG A 129 8.46 -18.43 7.45
N GLN A 130 9.12 -17.29 7.30
CA GLN A 130 10.38 -17.23 6.57
C GLN A 130 11.33 -16.25 7.23
N THR A 131 12.61 -16.59 7.23
CA THR A 131 13.65 -15.66 7.64
C THR A 131 14.15 -14.94 6.40
N VAL A 132 14.20 -13.61 6.46
CA VAL A 132 14.72 -12.78 5.36
C VAL A 132 15.92 -12.01 5.87
N VAL A 133 17.03 -12.06 5.15
CA VAL A 133 18.20 -11.21 5.45
C VAL A 133 18.30 -10.14 4.38
N LEU A 134 18.20 -8.89 4.80
CA LEU A 134 18.39 -7.70 3.97
C LEU A 134 19.85 -7.27 4.03
N TYR A 135 20.44 -7.03 2.86
CA TYR A 135 21.80 -6.52 2.70
C TYR A 135 21.72 -5.15 2.01
N PHE A 136 22.06 -4.09 2.75
CA PHE A 136 22.01 -2.72 2.26
C PHE A 136 23.36 -2.34 1.66
N HIS A 137 23.49 -2.45 0.33
CA HIS A 137 24.80 -2.37 -0.35
C HIS A 137 25.49 -1.01 -0.19
N GLY A 138 24.71 0.08 -0.12
CA GLY A 138 25.26 1.43 0.03
C GLY A 138 25.82 1.75 1.41
N THR A 139 25.41 1.02 2.45
CA THR A 139 25.86 1.24 3.84
C THR A 139 26.62 0.04 4.42
N GLY A 140 26.59 -1.12 3.77
CA GLY A 140 27.16 -2.36 4.27
C GLY A 140 26.41 -2.96 5.46
N GLN A 141 25.24 -2.40 5.81
CA GLN A 141 24.43 -2.88 6.92
C GLN A 141 23.65 -4.13 6.53
N ILE A 142 23.33 -4.95 7.53
CA ILE A 142 22.58 -6.18 7.39
C ILE A 142 21.43 -6.14 8.40
N LYS A 143 20.23 -6.54 7.96
CA LYS A 143 19.06 -6.70 8.84
C LYS A 143 18.39 -8.04 8.60
N GLN A 144 18.21 -8.81 9.66
CA GLN A 144 17.32 -9.96 9.63
C GLN A 144 15.88 -9.53 9.92
N LEU A 145 14.95 -10.06 9.14
CA LEU A 145 13.52 -10.02 9.38
C LEU A 145 13.01 -11.44 9.63
N LEU A 146 12.01 -11.55 10.50
CA LEU A 146 11.18 -12.73 10.59
C LEU A 146 9.80 -12.37 10.04
N VAL A 147 9.40 -13.01 8.94
CA VAL A 147 8.10 -12.80 8.32
C VAL A 147 7.23 -14.03 8.51
N ARG A 148 5.91 -13.83 8.63
CA ARG A 148 4.95 -14.90 8.90
C ARG A 148 3.61 -14.64 8.23
N GLY A 149 3.05 -15.66 7.59
CA GLY A 149 1.67 -15.69 7.14
C GLY A 149 0.75 -16.29 8.19
N GLY A 150 -0.50 -15.83 8.22
CA GLY A 150 -1.63 -16.47 8.89
C GLY A 150 -1.45 -16.69 10.40
N MET A 151 -2.05 -15.81 11.20
CA MET A 151 -2.14 -15.99 12.66
C MET A 151 -3.31 -16.88 13.09
N GLY A 152 -4.19 -17.28 12.15
CA GLY A 152 -5.41 -18.03 12.39
C GLY A 152 -6.54 -17.12 12.90
N GLY A 153 -7.64 -17.03 12.15
CA GLY A 153 -8.74 -16.08 12.39
C GLY A 153 -9.14 -15.33 11.11
N GLU A 154 -9.80 -14.17 11.25
CA GLU A 154 -10.17 -13.25 10.16
C GLU A 154 -8.99 -12.40 9.65
N GLU A 155 -7.83 -12.46 10.33
CA GLU A 155 -6.60 -11.77 9.92
C GLU A 155 -5.88 -12.58 8.84
N GLU A 156 -6.31 -12.36 7.60
CA GLU A 156 -5.64 -12.81 6.39
C GLU A 156 -4.47 -11.86 6.08
N GLY A 157 -3.25 -12.38 5.95
CA GLY A 157 -2.09 -11.55 5.61
C GLY A 157 -0.75 -12.13 6.06
N TRP A 158 0.30 -11.57 5.48
CA TRP A 158 1.67 -11.75 5.95
C TRP A 158 2.12 -10.53 6.73
N HIS A 159 2.96 -10.76 7.73
CA HIS A 159 3.42 -9.74 8.66
C HIS A 159 4.89 -9.92 8.98
N VAL A 160 5.51 -8.87 9.53
CA VAL A 160 6.87 -8.90 10.07
C VAL A 160 6.85 -8.79 11.60
N TYR A 161 7.70 -9.55 12.28
CA TYR A 161 7.88 -9.39 13.72
C TYR A 161 8.65 -8.10 14.02
N MET A 162 8.04 -7.21 14.81
CA MET A 162 8.60 -5.91 15.18
C MET A 162 8.59 -5.72 16.69
N THR A 163 9.53 -6.35 17.38
CA THR A 163 9.62 -6.39 18.85
C THR A 163 10.89 -5.75 19.40
N GLU A 164 11.68 -5.07 18.57
CA GLU A 164 13.00 -4.56 18.89
C GLU A 164 12.93 -3.05 19.21
N ALA A 165 12.25 -2.71 20.30
CA ALA A 165 12.08 -1.32 20.73
C ALA A 165 13.42 -0.69 21.17
N ASP A 166 14.38 -1.50 21.61
CA ASP A 166 15.76 -1.06 21.86
C ASP A 166 16.55 -0.94 20.56
N TYR A 167 17.35 0.13 20.43
CA TYR A 167 18.09 0.40 19.20
C TYR A 167 19.23 -0.61 18.95
N ALA A 168 19.88 -1.11 20.02
CA ALA A 168 20.94 -2.10 19.86
C ALA A 168 20.37 -3.45 19.42
N GLU A 169 19.20 -3.84 19.93
CA GLU A 169 18.46 -5.01 19.43
C GLU A 169 18.04 -4.82 17.97
N ALA A 170 17.47 -3.66 17.63
CA ALA A 170 16.97 -3.35 16.28
C ALA A 170 18.06 -3.43 15.20
N THR A 171 19.31 -3.16 15.59
CA THR A 171 20.47 -3.13 14.70
C THR A 171 21.39 -4.33 14.83
N ALA A 172 21.07 -5.29 15.71
CA ALA A 172 21.86 -6.48 15.91
C ALA A 172 21.87 -7.37 14.66
N VAL A 173 23.04 -7.92 14.34
CA VAL A 173 23.20 -8.95 13.32
C VAL A 173 23.46 -10.27 14.04
N LEU A 174 22.58 -11.26 13.85
CA LEU A 174 22.75 -12.56 14.50
C LEU A 174 24.01 -13.28 13.98
N PRO A 175 24.73 -14.04 14.82
CA PRO A 175 26.01 -14.66 14.44
C PRO A 175 25.95 -15.62 13.24
N TRP A 176 24.77 -16.20 12.96
CA TRP A 176 24.59 -17.13 11.86
C TRP A 176 24.46 -16.43 10.49
N VAL A 177 24.12 -15.13 10.48
CA VAL A 177 23.80 -14.38 9.27
C VAL A 177 25.07 -14.22 8.41
N PRO A 178 25.06 -14.68 7.14
CA PRO A 178 26.21 -14.52 6.27
C PRO A 178 26.54 -13.06 6.01
N LYS A 179 27.81 -12.76 5.77
CA LYS A 179 28.25 -11.42 5.38
C LYS A 179 28.00 -11.10 3.91
N THR A 180 27.73 -12.13 3.11
CA THR A 180 27.57 -12.03 1.66
C THR A 180 26.33 -12.81 1.26
N PRO A 181 25.41 -12.19 0.48
CA PRO A 181 24.23 -12.89 -0.02
C PRO A 181 24.59 -14.17 -0.78
N GLY A 182 23.83 -15.25 -0.56
CA GLY A 182 23.96 -16.51 -1.28
C GLY A 182 24.98 -17.49 -0.70
N ALA A 183 25.71 -17.12 0.36
CA ALA A 183 26.79 -17.94 0.88
C ALA A 183 26.35 -19.29 1.47
N LEU A 184 25.10 -19.40 1.94
CA LEU A 184 24.58 -20.62 2.57
C LEU A 184 23.61 -21.42 1.69
N GLY A 185 23.24 -20.91 0.52
CA GLY A 185 22.27 -21.55 -0.37
C GLY A 185 20.91 -21.77 0.29
N SER A 186 20.10 -20.71 0.44
CA SER A 186 18.68 -20.72 0.83
C SER A 186 18.29 -21.46 2.13
N LYS A 187 19.25 -21.97 2.88
CA LYS A 187 19.05 -22.69 4.14
C LYS A 187 19.72 -21.90 5.25
N SER A 188 19.00 -21.66 6.34
CA SER A 188 19.63 -21.07 7.50
C SER A 188 20.67 -22.05 8.05
N ALA A 189 21.77 -21.54 8.62
CA ALA A 189 22.63 -22.39 9.43
C ALA A 189 21.76 -22.86 10.61
N ALA A 190 21.66 -24.17 10.83
CA ALA A 190 20.79 -24.76 11.84
C ALA A 190 20.82 -23.95 13.14
N ALA A 191 19.66 -23.45 13.57
CA ALA A 191 19.53 -22.72 14.82
C ALA A 191 20.10 -23.57 15.97
N PRO A 192 20.82 -22.97 16.95
CA PRO A 192 21.13 -23.69 18.17
C PRO A 192 19.80 -24.14 18.80
N ALA A 193 19.69 -25.42 19.14
CA ALA A 193 18.55 -25.95 19.87
C ALA A 193 18.41 -25.17 21.18
N GLY A 194 17.32 -24.41 21.31
CA GLY A 194 16.87 -23.82 22.56
C GLY A 194 16.09 -24.82 23.38
#